data_AF-X1DR40-F1
#
_entry.id   AF-X1DR40-F1
#
_cell.length_a   1.000
_cell.length_b   1.000
_cell.length_c   1.000
_cell.angle_alpha   90.00
_cell.angle_beta   90.00
_cell.angle_gamma   90.00
#
_symmetry.space_group_name_H-M   'P 1'
#
loop_
_entity.id
_entity.type
_entity.pdbx_description
1 polymer ?
#
loop_
_entity_poly.entity_id
_entity_poly.type
_entity_poly.pdbx_seq_one_letter_code
_entity_poly.pdbx_strand_id
1 'polypeptide(L)'
;MAKIYYVGDWAVSAGPVFAETPFNYAFKGLDLYYYGRFLKDALESTGQHEVADVAAWDFYKLGPGEYEAILDTYDVIIFSDVEAKNFQLAPSFFDRSKFGTAVLTFPDRVRLTVEAVTAGKRMMFLGGWLSFTGEMGKGGWNRTKLREILPVHCLDYEDLIESTEGYSAQLADSNQQPFSTIGLDTFPPILGY
;
A
#
# COMPACT_ATOMS: atom_id res chain seq x y z
N MET A 1 9.46 -19.27 -10.65
CA MET A 1 9.99 -18.10 -9.92
C MET A 1 8.93 -17.03 -10.04
N ALA A 2 8.32 -16.60 -8.93
CA ALA A 2 7.28 -15.59 -8.99
C ALA A 2 7.90 -14.20 -8.86
N LYS A 3 7.54 -13.29 -9.75
CA LYS A 3 7.90 -11.87 -9.67
C LYS A 3 6.82 -11.12 -8.90
N ILE A 4 7.23 -10.42 -7.85
CA ILE A 4 6.35 -9.72 -6.95
C ILE A 4 6.59 -8.21 -7.07
N TYR A 5 5.54 -7.45 -7.32
CA TYR A 5 5.59 -5.99 -7.30
C TYR A 5 4.98 -5.50 -5.99
N TYR A 6 5.80 -4.94 -5.10
CA TYR A 6 5.41 -4.58 -3.75
C TYR A 6 5.42 -3.06 -3.57
N VAL A 7 4.23 -2.47 -3.47
CA VAL A 7 4.02 -1.04 -3.33
C VAL A 7 3.72 -0.68 -1.87
N GLY A 8 4.48 0.27 -1.34
CA GLY A 8 4.25 0.90 -0.05
C GLY A 8 5.27 0.52 1.04
N ASP A 9 4.93 0.77 2.30
CA ASP A 9 5.81 0.62 3.48
C ASP A 9 7.14 1.39 3.39
N TRP A 10 7.14 2.50 2.65
CA TRP A 10 8.22 3.48 2.62
C TRP A 10 7.76 4.75 3.33
N ALA A 11 8.64 5.33 4.15
CA ALA A 11 8.37 6.57 4.86
C ALA A 11 9.55 7.52 4.78
N VAL A 12 9.26 8.80 4.59
CA VAL A 12 10.21 9.88 4.85
C VAL A 12 9.86 10.46 6.21
N SER A 13 10.73 10.24 7.19
CA SER A 13 10.63 10.95 8.46
C SER A 13 11.28 12.31 8.28
N ALA A 14 10.51 13.36 8.54
CA ALA A 14 11.06 14.68 8.73
C ALA A 14 10.91 15.01 10.21
N GLY A 15 12.03 15.06 10.92
CA GLY A 15 12.10 15.34 12.35
C GLY A 15 11.63 16.75 12.71
N PRO A 16 11.84 17.19 13.96
CA PRO A 16 11.19 18.39 14.46
C PRO A 16 11.47 19.60 13.58
N VAL A 17 10.41 20.37 13.33
CA VAL A 17 10.50 21.68 12.70
C VAL A 17 11.02 22.66 13.74
N PHE A 18 12.18 23.23 13.50
CA PHE A 18 12.71 24.33 14.30
C PHE A 18 12.46 25.64 13.58
N ALA A 19 11.81 26.59 14.25
CA ALA A 19 11.75 27.98 13.82
C ALA A 19 12.75 28.78 14.68
N GLU A 20 13.93 29.05 14.12
CA GLU A 20 14.98 29.80 14.84
C GLU A 20 14.73 31.32 14.75
N THR A 21 13.97 31.77 13.74
CA THR A 21 13.50 33.16 13.60
C THR A 21 12.14 33.20 12.87
N PRO A 22 11.42 34.34 12.84
CA PRO A 22 10.20 34.49 12.03
C PRO A 22 10.39 34.27 10.52
N PHE A 23 11.63 34.24 10.03
CA PHE A 23 11.96 34.07 8.61
C PHE A 23 12.72 32.77 8.31
N ASN A 24 13.08 31.98 9.32
CA ASN A 24 13.87 30.76 9.15
C ASN A 24 13.27 29.61 9.96
N TYR A 25 12.76 28.62 9.23
CA TYR A 25 12.34 27.34 9.76
C TYR A 25 12.99 26.21 8.96
N ALA A 26 13.41 25.16 9.65
CA ALA A 26 14.03 23.99 9.05
C ALA A 26 13.54 22.71 9.72
N PHE A 27 13.26 21.69 8.92
CA PHE A 27 13.18 20.31 9.40
C PHE A 27 14.61 19.86 9.73
N LYS A 28 14.84 19.34 10.94
CA LYS A 28 16.09 18.68 11.30
C LYS A 28 15.83 17.19 11.50
N GLY A 29 16.68 16.33 10.94
CA GLY A 29 16.52 14.86 10.97
C GLY A 29 15.62 14.37 9.82
N LEU A 30 16.11 14.45 8.59
CA LEU A 30 15.43 13.88 7.42
C LEU A 30 15.97 12.47 7.18
N ASP A 31 15.14 11.47 7.40
CA ASP A 31 15.50 10.06 7.27
C ASP A 31 14.53 9.34 6.32
N LEU A 32 15.06 8.43 5.51
CA LEU A 32 14.26 7.54 4.66
C LEU A 32 14.23 6.15 5.27
N TYR A 33 13.03 5.63 5.50
CA TYR A 33 12.78 4.31 6.05
C TYR A 33 12.07 3.42 5.04
N TYR A 34 12.54 2.17 4.95
CA TYR A 34 11.84 1.10 4.25
C TYR A 34 11.43 0.02 5.26
N TYR A 35 10.17 0.08 5.69
CA TYR A 35 9.60 -0.86 6.66
C TYR A 35 9.27 -2.22 6.04
N GLY A 36 8.93 -2.24 4.74
CA GLY A 36 8.59 -3.47 4.00
C GLY A 36 9.77 -4.44 3.80
N ARG A 37 11.00 -4.03 4.15
CA ARG A 37 12.21 -4.86 3.98
C ARG A 37 12.09 -6.25 4.62
N PHE A 38 11.42 -6.37 5.76
CA PHE A 38 11.29 -7.65 6.46
C PHE A 38 10.42 -8.64 5.69
N LEU A 39 9.32 -8.16 5.10
CA LEU A 39 8.47 -8.98 4.25
C LEU A 39 9.18 -9.33 2.95
N LYS A 40 9.89 -8.37 2.34
CA LYS A 40 10.73 -8.61 1.16
C LYS A 40 11.75 -9.72 1.43
N ASP A 41 12.55 -9.58 2.48
CA ASP A 41 13.59 -10.54 2.84
C ASP A 41 12.99 -11.94 3.08
N ALA A 42 11.82 -12.02 3.73
CA ALA A 42 11.11 -13.28 3.94
C ALA A 42 10.65 -13.92 2.62
N LEU A 43 10.06 -13.14 1.70
CA LEU A 43 9.63 -13.62 0.39
C LEU A 43 10.81 -14.11 -0.46
N GLU A 44 11.93 -13.40 -0.44
CA GLU A 44 13.14 -13.75 -1.21
C GLU A 44 14.01 -14.82 -0.55
N SER A 45 13.80 -15.14 0.73
CA SER A 45 14.65 -16.03 1.55
C SER A 45 14.92 -17.42 0.96
N THR A 46 13.99 -17.93 0.15
CA THR A 46 14.10 -19.25 -0.49
C THR A 46 14.79 -19.21 -1.85
N GLY A 47 15.05 -18.01 -2.40
CA GLY A 47 15.52 -17.80 -3.78
C GLY A 47 14.49 -18.13 -4.87
N GLN A 48 13.25 -18.47 -4.50
CA GLN A 48 12.19 -18.81 -5.46
C GLN A 48 11.37 -17.62 -5.94
N HIS A 49 11.48 -16.49 -5.25
CA HIS A 49 10.74 -15.25 -5.53
C HIS A 49 11.71 -14.09 -5.68
N GLU A 50 11.30 -13.12 -6.50
CA GLU A 50 11.98 -11.85 -6.71
C GLU A 50 10.99 -10.73 -6.41
N VAL A 51 11.40 -9.77 -5.57
CA VAL A 51 10.54 -8.67 -5.12
C VAL A 51 11.09 -7.34 -5.61
N ALA A 52 10.32 -6.68 -6.46
CA ALA A 52 10.50 -5.28 -6.77
C ALA A 52 9.75 -4.44 -5.73
N ASP A 53 10.48 -3.86 -4.78
CA ASP A 53 9.95 -2.91 -3.81
C ASP A 53 9.83 -1.50 -4.41
N VAL A 54 8.69 -0.85 -4.14
CA VAL A 54 8.33 0.43 -4.75
C VAL A 54 7.65 1.30 -3.71
N ALA A 55 8.14 2.53 -3.54
CA ALA A 55 7.48 3.48 -2.67
C ALA A 55 6.16 3.97 -3.26
N ALA A 56 5.19 4.30 -2.41
CA ALA A 56 3.87 4.78 -2.84
C ALA A 56 3.95 6.05 -3.72
N TRP A 57 4.97 6.90 -3.50
CA TRP A 57 5.21 8.08 -4.34
C TRP A 57 5.77 7.76 -5.72
N ASP A 58 6.43 6.62 -5.92
CA ASP A 58 6.90 6.17 -7.24
C ASP A 58 5.76 5.50 -8.01
N PHE A 59 4.93 4.72 -7.33
CA PHE A 59 3.66 4.23 -7.91
C PHE A 59 2.74 5.38 -8.34
N TYR A 60 2.62 6.42 -7.51
CA TYR A 60 1.86 7.64 -7.86
C TYR A 60 2.39 8.32 -9.14
N LYS A 61 3.72 8.30 -9.35
CA LYS A 61 4.39 8.95 -10.49
C LYS A 61 4.33 8.17 -11.79
N LEU A 62 3.81 6.94 -11.80
CA LEU A 62 3.73 6.15 -13.02
C LEU A 62 3.08 6.93 -14.17
N GLY A 63 3.67 6.83 -15.35
CA GLY A 63 3.14 7.38 -16.59
C GLY A 63 1.99 6.55 -17.16
N PRO A 64 1.35 7.04 -18.24
CA PRO A 64 0.31 6.29 -18.95
C PRO A 64 0.89 4.98 -19.53
N GLY A 65 0.22 3.85 -19.30
CA GLY A 65 0.64 2.54 -19.78
C GLY A 65 1.64 1.80 -18.88
N GLU A 66 2.26 2.47 -17.92
CA GLU A 66 3.27 1.84 -17.05
C GLU A 66 2.64 0.89 -16.03
N TYR A 67 1.43 1.20 -15.53
CA TYR A 67 0.75 0.29 -14.61
C TYR A 67 0.28 -0.99 -15.32
N GLU A 68 -0.20 -0.87 -16.54
CA GLU A 68 -0.54 -2.01 -17.40
C GLU A 68 0.68 -2.90 -17.66
N ALA A 69 1.85 -2.31 -17.96
CA ALA A 69 3.10 -3.07 -18.12
C ALA A 69 3.50 -3.82 -16.83
N ILE A 70 3.27 -3.21 -15.66
CA ILE A 70 3.47 -3.88 -14.36
C ILE A 70 2.49 -5.06 -14.20
N LEU A 71 1.21 -4.86 -14.52
CA LEU A 71 0.20 -5.92 -14.45
C LEU A 71 0.55 -7.12 -15.35
N ASP A 72 1.15 -6.87 -16.51
CA ASP A 72 1.59 -7.92 -17.44
C ASP A 72 2.87 -8.63 -16.99
N THR A 73 3.78 -7.90 -16.34
CA THR A 73 5.13 -8.40 -16.01
C THR A 73 5.18 -9.21 -14.71
N TYR A 74 4.41 -8.80 -13.70
CA TYR A 74 4.51 -9.37 -12.34
C TYR A 74 3.40 -10.38 -12.07
N ASP A 75 3.74 -11.48 -11.39
CA ASP A 75 2.81 -12.56 -11.06
C ASP A 75 1.88 -12.20 -9.91
N VAL A 76 2.42 -11.48 -8.92
CA VAL A 76 1.73 -11.03 -7.70
C VAL A 76 1.99 -9.55 -7.48
N ILE A 77 0.96 -8.81 -7.05
CA ILE A 77 1.10 -7.42 -6.62
C ILE A 77 0.70 -7.28 -5.15
N ILE A 78 1.49 -6.57 -4.37
CA ILE A 78 1.21 -6.28 -2.96
C ILE A 78 1.01 -4.77 -2.82
N PHE A 79 -0.08 -4.37 -2.16
CA PHE A 79 -0.31 -3.00 -1.71
C PHE A 79 -0.35 -2.99 -0.18
N SER A 80 0.55 -2.23 0.44
CA SER A 80 0.66 -2.11 1.89
C SER A 80 0.87 -0.67 2.30
N ASP A 81 -0.04 -0.15 3.12
CA ASP A 81 -0.02 1.24 3.58
C ASP A 81 -0.02 2.24 2.39
N VAL A 82 -0.95 2.04 1.44
CA VAL A 82 -1.10 2.84 0.21
C VAL A 82 -2.52 3.35 0.05
N GLU A 83 -2.68 4.67 -0.05
CA GLU A 83 -3.99 5.29 -0.09
C GLU A 83 -4.60 5.32 -1.51
N ALA A 84 -5.93 5.38 -1.60
CA ALA A 84 -6.65 5.40 -2.88
C ALA A 84 -6.22 6.55 -3.82
N LYS A 85 -5.68 7.65 -3.28
CA LYS A 85 -5.22 8.78 -4.10
C LYS A 85 -3.99 8.42 -4.94
N ASN A 86 -3.13 7.50 -4.49
CA ASN A 86 -1.99 7.03 -5.29
C ASN A 86 -2.43 6.36 -6.61
N PHE A 87 -3.63 5.77 -6.62
CA PHE A 87 -4.23 5.17 -7.82
C PHE A 87 -4.93 6.19 -8.71
N GLN A 88 -5.63 7.15 -8.10
CA GLN A 88 -6.58 8.03 -8.79
C GLN A 88 -5.94 9.31 -9.34
N LEU A 89 -4.86 9.78 -8.73
CA LEU A 89 -4.20 11.03 -9.11
C LEU A 89 -2.91 10.75 -9.86
N ALA A 90 -2.52 11.70 -10.72
CA ALA A 90 -1.24 11.69 -11.42
C ALA A 90 -0.57 13.06 -11.27
N PRO A 91 0.77 13.14 -11.11
CA PRO A 91 1.49 14.41 -11.02
C PRO A 91 1.21 15.36 -12.19
N SER A 92 1.00 14.79 -13.38
CA SER A 92 0.71 15.53 -14.61
C SER A 92 -0.62 16.29 -14.57
N PHE A 93 -1.55 15.97 -13.66
CA PHE A 93 -2.77 16.76 -13.46
C PHE A 93 -2.50 18.14 -12.86
N PHE A 94 -1.31 18.38 -12.32
CA PHE A 94 -0.92 19.66 -11.74
C PHE A 94 0.09 20.44 -12.62
N ASP A 95 0.37 19.93 -13.83
CA ASP A 95 1.21 20.59 -14.81
C ASP A 95 0.46 21.76 -15.46
N ARG A 96 0.70 22.97 -14.94
CA ARG A 96 0.07 24.21 -15.41
C ARG A 96 0.31 24.49 -16.89
N SER A 97 1.37 23.97 -17.49
CA SER A 97 1.64 24.17 -18.93
C SER A 97 0.62 23.45 -19.82
N LYS A 98 -0.07 22.44 -19.29
CA LYS A 98 -1.06 21.64 -19.99
C LYS A 98 -2.50 22.14 -19.79
N PHE A 99 -2.70 23.11 -18.90
CA PHE A 99 -4.03 23.59 -18.53
C PHE A 99 -4.63 24.39 -19.68
N GLY A 100 -5.78 23.95 -20.18
CA GLY A 100 -6.47 24.57 -21.32
C GLY A 100 -5.86 24.26 -22.69
N THR A 101 -4.82 23.43 -22.76
CA THR A 101 -4.15 23.07 -24.03
C THR A 101 -4.48 21.65 -24.49
N ALA A 102 -4.80 20.73 -23.57
CA ALA A 102 -5.23 19.38 -23.88
C ALA A 102 -6.16 18.82 -22.79
N VAL A 103 -6.97 17.82 -23.15
CA VAL A 103 -7.69 17.00 -22.17
C VAL A 103 -6.71 16.01 -21.55
N LEU A 104 -6.53 16.07 -20.23
CA LEU A 104 -5.65 15.17 -19.48
C LEU A 104 -6.47 14.09 -18.79
N THR A 105 -6.56 12.93 -19.42
CA THR A 105 -7.20 11.73 -18.86
C THR A 105 -6.29 10.53 -19.06
N PHE A 106 -6.28 9.63 -18.08
CA PHE A 106 -5.51 8.39 -18.12
C PHE A 106 -6.40 7.21 -17.76
N PRO A 107 -6.00 5.97 -18.10
CA PRO A 107 -6.64 4.78 -17.57
C PRO A 107 -6.74 4.83 -16.05
N ASP A 108 -7.94 4.63 -15.51
CA ASP A 108 -8.17 4.53 -14.06
C ASP A 108 -7.46 3.30 -13.50
N ARG A 109 -6.44 3.51 -12.67
CA ARG A 109 -5.68 2.41 -12.06
C ARG A 109 -6.56 1.55 -11.15
N VAL A 110 -7.56 2.11 -10.47
CA VAL A 110 -8.48 1.31 -9.65
C VAL A 110 -9.26 0.33 -10.53
N ARG A 111 -9.80 0.82 -11.67
CA ARG A 111 -10.49 -0.05 -12.63
C ARG A 111 -9.55 -1.13 -13.16
N LEU A 112 -8.32 -0.78 -13.55
CA LEU A 112 -7.32 -1.75 -14.02
C LEU A 112 -6.98 -2.79 -12.95
N THR A 113 -6.86 -2.39 -11.68
CA THR A 113 -6.65 -3.32 -10.55
C THR A 113 -7.80 -4.32 -10.45
N VAL A 114 -9.05 -3.84 -10.48
CA VAL A 114 -10.26 -4.69 -10.40
C VAL A 114 -10.35 -5.65 -11.57
N GLU A 115 -10.14 -5.16 -12.79
CA GLU A 115 -10.14 -5.98 -14.01
C GLU A 115 -9.04 -7.06 -13.95
N ALA A 116 -7.84 -6.70 -13.51
CA ALA A 116 -6.74 -7.65 -13.39
C ALA A 116 -7.05 -8.76 -12.37
N VAL A 117 -7.57 -8.43 -11.19
CA VAL A 117 -7.96 -9.44 -10.18
C VAL A 117 -9.09 -10.33 -10.72
N THR A 118 -10.08 -9.75 -11.40
CA THR A 118 -11.18 -10.50 -12.02
C THR A 118 -10.67 -11.45 -13.11
N ALA A 119 -9.63 -11.06 -13.85
CA ALA A 119 -8.94 -11.88 -14.84
C ALA A 119 -7.99 -12.93 -14.22
N GLY A 120 -7.89 -13.00 -12.89
CA GLY A 120 -7.10 -14.02 -12.17
C GLY A 120 -5.75 -13.55 -11.65
N LYS A 121 -5.39 -12.27 -11.78
CA LYS A 121 -4.20 -11.71 -11.15
C LYS A 121 -4.28 -11.87 -9.63
N ARG A 122 -3.17 -12.27 -9.01
CA ARG A 122 -3.08 -12.42 -7.56
C ARG A 122 -2.61 -11.11 -6.95
N MET A 123 -3.36 -10.61 -5.98
CA MET A 123 -3.00 -9.40 -5.25
C MET A 123 -3.17 -9.59 -3.75
N MET A 124 -2.33 -8.92 -2.98
CA MET A 124 -2.39 -8.86 -1.53
C MET A 124 -2.59 -7.41 -1.11
N PHE A 125 -3.54 -7.21 -0.20
CA PHE A 125 -3.87 -5.90 0.37
C PHE A 125 -3.59 -5.98 1.86
N LEU A 126 -2.54 -5.30 2.31
CA LEU A 126 -2.07 -5.30 3.69
C LEU A 126 -2.57 -4.05 4.43
N GLY A 127 -2.80 -4.19 5.73
CA GLY A 127 -3.29 -3.11 6.60
C GLY A 127 -2.24 -2.05 6.87
N GLY A 128 -2.66 -0.97 7.54
CA GLY A 128 -1.86 0.21 7.83
C GLY A 128 -2.74 1.46 7.87
N TRP A 129 -2.19 2.56 8.36
CA TRP A 129 -2.92 3.82 8.50
C TRP A 129 -3.45 4.38 7.16
N LEU A 130 -2.83 4.01 6.04
CA LEU A 130 -3.22 4.42 4.69
C LEU A 130 -3.89 3.30 3.87
N SER A 131 -4.25 2.18 4.49
CA SER A 131 -4.94 1.07 3.83
C SER A 131 -6.41 1.01 4.23
N PHE A 132 -7.21 0.20 3.52
CA PHE A 132 -8.64 0.03 3.77
C PHE A 132 -9.39 1.37 3.92
N THR A 133 -10.05 1.63 5.05
CA THR A 133 -10.58 2.97 5.35
C THR A 133 -9.48 3.87 5.87
N GLY A 134 -8.69 3.40 6.82
CA GLY A 134 -7.48 4.02 7.33
C GLY A 134 -7.73 5.19 8.28
N GLU A 135 -6.63 5.80 8.73
CA GLU A 135 -6.58 6.88 9.69
C GLU A 135 -7.39 8.07 9.15
N MET A 136 -8.43 8.49 9.87
CA MET A 136 -9.37 9.53 9.45
C MET A 136 -9.96 9.32 8.04
N GLY A 137 -10.07 8.06 7.58
CA GLY A 137 -10.54 7.74 6.23
C GLY A 137 -9.54 8.01 5.11
N LYS A 138 -8.24 8.20 5.43
CA LYS A 138 -7.20 8.53 4.45
C LYS A 138 -6.94 7.41 3.46
N GLY A 139 -6.98 6.14 3.90
CA GLY A 139 -6.80 4.99 3.02
C GLY A 139 -7.84 4.97 1.91
N GLY A 140 -9.11 5.19 2.27
CA GLY A 140 -10.16 5.55 1.34
C GLY A 140 -10.46 4.50 0.25
N TRP A 141 -10.19 3.22 0.47
CA TRP A 141 -10.51 2.16 -0.48
C TRP A 141 -12.02 1.92 -0.59
N ASN A 142 -12.78 2.12 0.50
CA ASN A 142 -14.24 1.97 0.54
C ASN A 142 -14.98 2.88 -0.47
N ARG A 143 -14.43 4.08 -0.76
CA ARG A 143 -15.00 5.02 -1.73
C ARG A 143 -14.61 4.72 -3.19
N THR A 144 -13.97 3.57 -3.44
CA THR A 144 -13.50 3.17 -4.77
C THR A 144 -14.04 1.79 -5.15
N LYS A 145 -13.81 1.36 -6.40
CA LYS A 145 -14.14 0.00 -6.83
C LYS A 145 -13.23 -1.08 -6.25
N LEU A 146 -12.16 -0.73 -5.53
CA LEU A 146 -11.35 -1.74 -4.82
C LEU A 146 -12.22 -2.58 -3.86
N ARG A 147 -13.27 -1.99 -3.27
CA ARG A 147 -14.24 -2.72 -2.43
C ARG A 147 -14.93 -3.90 -3.12
N GLU A 148 -14.96 -3.94 -4.46
CA GLU A 148 -15.57 -5.02 -5.23
C GLU A 148 -14.71 -6.30 -5.24
N ILE A 149 -13.41 -6.17 -4.96
CA ILE A 149 -12.43 -7.27 -4.99
C ILE A 149 -11.83 -7.61 -3.62
N LEU A 150 -12.02 -6.75 -2.61
CA LEU A 150 -11.55 -7.02 -1.25
C LEU A 150 -12.41 -8.11 -0.61
N PRO A 151 -11.82 -9.12 0.06
CA PRO A 151 -12.58 -10.17 0.75
C PRO A 151 -13.18 -9.72 2.09
N VAL A 152 -13.17 -8.41 2.35
CA VAL A 152 -13.63 -7.77 3.59
C VAL A 152 -14.41 -6.50 3.24
N HIS A 153 -15.29 -6.08 4.15
CA HIS A 153 -16.01 -4.81 4.02
C HIS A 153 -15.25 -3.70 4.76
N CYS A 154 -14.74 -2.71 4.03
CA CYS A 154 -14.15 -1.51 4.63
C CYS A 154 -15.24 -0.70 5.35
N LEU A 155 -14.97 -0.23 6.57
CA LEU A 155 -15.94 0.54 7.37
C LEU A 155 -16.20 1.93 6.77
N ASP A 156 -17.32 2.56 7.14
CA ASP A 156 -17.63 3.94 6.73
C ASP A 156 -16.89 5.00 7.58
N TYR A 157 -16.17 4.55 8.61
CA TYR A 157 -15.41 5.36 9.55
C TYR A 157 -14.01 4.75 9.73
N GLU A 158 -13.13 5.48 10.41
CA GLU A 158 -11.76 5.05 10.73
C GLU A 158 -11.75 3.63 11.32
N ASP A 159 -10.91 2.76 10.76
CA ASP A 159 -10.86 1.34 11.06
C ASP A 159 -9.64 0.94 11.92
N LEU A 160 -8.84 1.91 12.37
CA LEU A 160 -7.68 1.68 13.24
C LEU A 160 -8.14 1.20 14.62
N ILE A 161 -7.61 0.07 15.04
CA ILE A 161 -7.76 -0.44 16.41
C ILE A 161 -6.38 -0.57 17.05
N GLU A 162 -6.04 0.38 17.92
CA GLU A 162 -4.71 0.49 18.55
C GLU A 162 -4.71 -0.09 19.97
N SER A 163 -3.65 -0.82 20.34
CA SER A 163 -3.42 -1.30 21.71
C SER A 163 -1.94 -1.38 22.05
N THR A 164 -1.55 -0.70 23.12
CA THR A 164 -0.20 -0.84 23.70
C THR A 164 0.00 -2.16 24.44
N GLU A 165 -1.08 -2.86 24.79
CA GLU A 165 -1.02 -4.21 25.36
C GLU A 165 -0.79 -5.27 24.27
N GLY A 166 -1.03 -4.89 23.01
CA GLY A 166 -0.88 -5.74 21.84
C GLY A 166 -2.05 -6.71 21.63
N TYR A 167 -2.08 -7.27 20.44
CA TYR A 167 -3.00 -8.31 20.01
C TYR A 167 -2.21 -9.53 19.55
N SER A 168 -2.73 -10.72 19.84
CA SER A 168 -2.22 -11.98 19.28
C SER A 168 -3.22 -12.56 18.27
N ALA A 169 -2.74 -13.44 17.40
CA ALA A 169 -3.58 -14.10 16.41
C ALA A 169 -4.08 -15.45 16.93
N GLN A 170 -5.32 -15.78 16.62
CA GLN A 170 -5.90 -17.11 16.86
C GLN A 170 -6.53 -17.63 15.57
N LEU A 171 -6.41 -18.93 15.32
CA LEU A 171 -7.13 -19.56 14.21
C LEU A 171 -8.63 -19.56 14.49
N ALA A 172 -9.41 -19.05 13.52
CA ALA A 172 -10.84 -19.29 13.48
C ALA A 172 -11.12 -20.77 13.14
N ASP A 173 -12.20 -21.33 13.71
CA ASP A 173 -12.54 -22.76 13.64
C ASP A 173 -12.61 -23.36 12.22
N SER A 174 -12.76 -22.52 11.17
CA SER A 174 -12.91 -22.95 9.78
C SER A 174 -11.65 -22.92 8.91
N ASN A 175 -10.50 -22.40 9.39
CA ASN A 175 -9.36 -22.04 8.53
C ASN A 175 -8.04 -22.76 8.83
N GLN A 176 -8.10 -24.03 9.24
CA GLN A 176 -6.90 -24.74 9.70
C GLN A 176 -5.91 -25.13 8.57
N GLN A 177 -6.36 -25.36 7.34
CA GLN A 177 -5.53 -26.02 6.32
C GLN A 177 -4.29 -25.21 5.86
N PRO A 178 -4.37 -23.91 5.46
CA PRO A 178 -3.18 -23.17 5.04
C PRO A 178 -2.26 -22.76 6.21
N PHE A 179 -2.77 -22.81 7.45
CA PHE A 179 -2.03 -22.43 8.66
C PHE A 179 -1.65 -23.63 9.54
N SER A 180 -1.88 -24.86 9.07
CA SER A 180 -1.70 -26.08 9.86
C SER A 180 -0.26 -26.31 10.34
N THR A 181 0.72 -25.70 9.66
CA THR A 181 2.14 -25.77 9.99
C THR A 181 2.65 -24.51 10.69
N ILE A 182 1.80 -23.52 10.99
CA ILE A 182 2.18 -22.25 11.59
C ILE A 182 1.73 -22.23 13.06
N GLY A 183 2.71 -22.18 13.98
CA GLY A 183 2.46 -22.07 15.42
C GLY A 183 2.07 -20.64 15.82
N LEU A 184 0.77 -20.37 15.92
CA LEU A 184 0.25 -19.06 16.37
C LEU A 184 0.42 -18.83 17.88
N ASP A 185 0.75 -19.84 18.65
CA ASP A 185 1.15 -19.72 20.06
C ASP A 185 2.40 -18.85 20.25
N THR A 186 3.25 -18.80 19.21
CA THR A 186 4.43 -17.93 19.16
C THR A 186 4.23 -16.66 18.34
N PHE A 187 2.99 -16.33 17.97
CA PHE A 187 2.70 -15.15 17.16
C PHE A 187 3.16 -13.88 17.91
N PRO A 188 4.06 -13.07 17.33
CA PRO A 188 4.52 -11.86 17.98
C PRO A 188 3.34 -10.88 18.10
N PRO A 189 3.19 -10.20 19.24
CA PRO A 189 2.08 -9.26 19.40
C PRO A 189 2.18 -8.13 18.37
N ILE A 190 1.06 -7.82 17.75
CA ILE A 190 0.89 -6.62 16.90
C ILE A 190 0.24 -5.52 17.73
N LEU A 191 0.55 -4.26 17.43
CA LEU A 191 0.08 -3.12 18.23
C LEU A 191 -1.20 -2.48 17.69
N GLY A 192 -1.61 -2.87 16.49
CA GLY A 192 -2.87 -2.47 15.90
C GLY A 192 -3.14 -3.24 14.62
N TYR A 193 -4.35 -3.07 14.09
CA TYR A 193 -4.81 -3.60 12.82
C TYR A 193 -5.84 -2.66 12.19
#